data_AF-A0A1Y3TJS5-F1
#
_entry.id   AF-A0A1Y3TJS5-F1
#
_cell.length_a   1.000
_cell.length_b   1.000
_cell.length_c   1.000
_cell.angle_alpha   90.00
_cell.angle_beta   90.00
_cell.angle_gamma   90.00
#
_symmetry.space_group_name_H-M   'P 1'
#
loop_
_entity.id
_entity.type
_entity.pdbx_description
1 polymer ?
#
loop_
_entity_poly.entity_id
_entity_poly.type
_entity_poly.pdbx_seq_one_letter_code
_entity_poly.pdbx_strand_id
1 'polypeptide(L)'
;MADRRRRRRRKRTGAAGCLCALALLTGVGALAAYAVPWAGAELGGMLKRAAGKAVEETVNAVSEQGADFPELTVTIEEVEGDFYYQQLTEEEQTVYRELLQGVQDMEECILLHAGREDHPEKVYEYLLYDRAELFWCDGSSKMTVYDSYTEFYPGYSCTEESRSQRQAEIDAAAGECLSGVDAGAAEYDRIKYVFEYIVNTVDYDENAPDNQNIYSALVGERSVCAGYSRAAQYLLGRLGVRAIYVVGTVEGQGAHAWNIVSCGGEYYQMDVTFGDPVFYSAESGERLPENVINYDYLCCTDAEISVDHVQNGEVMYPACSQDDLNYYRLEGTYYDAYDPQLLLNAMNESIYAGEPMFVCKFRDHAVYSEAKEGMVNDLFPKAARTVAAVYGLQNVRYTYIESGEHCRITVIWETEQ
;
A
#
# COMPACT_ATOMS: atom_id res chain seq x y z
N MET A 1 4.18 -11.45 36.81
CA MET A 1 4.42 -10.21 36.05
C MET A 1 4.49 -10.60 34.59
N ALA A 2 3.51 -10.10 33.82
CA ALA A 2 3.30 -10.17 32.37
C ALA A 2 3.49 -11.52 31.64
N ASP A 3 2.40 -12.28 31.59
CA ASP A 3 2.14 -13.42 30.71
C ASP A 3 1.50 -12.87 29.40
N ARG A 4 2.27 -12.83 28.30
CA ARG A 4 1.81 -12.37 26.98
C ARG A 4 1.02 -13.49 26.30
N ARG A 5 -0.31 -13.41 26.38
CA ARG A 5 -1.25 -14.28 25.63
C ARG A 5 -1.25 -13.90 24.15
N ARG A 6 -0.52 -14.67 23.32
CA ARG A 6 -0.76 -14.74 21.86
C ARG A 6 -2.17 -15.30 21.62
N ARG A 7 -3.05 -14.54 20.97
CA ARG A 7 -4.38 -15.01 20.57
C ARG A 7 -4.26 -15.80 19.27
N ARG A 8 -4.76 -17.04 19.27
CA ARG A 8 -4.92 -17.88 18.07
C ARG A 8 -6.04 -17.30 17.19
N ARG A 9 -5.74 -17.08 15.89
CA ARG A 9 -6.72 -16.83 14.83
C ARG A 9 -7.83 -17.89 14.89
N ARG A 10 -9.08 -17.45 14.88
CA ARG A 10 -10.27 -18.31 15.06
C ARG A 10 -10.70 -18.83 13.68
N LYS A 11 -10.42 -20.10 13.38
CA LYS A 11 -10.91 -20.80 12.17
C LYS A 11 -12.43 -20.61 12.01
N ARG A 12 -12.85 -20.04 10.89
CA ARG A 12 -14.21 -20.20 10.35
C ARG A 12 -14.10 -20.76 8.93
N THR A 13 -14.40 -22.04 8.82
CA THR A 13 -14.63 -22.72 7.55
C THR A 13 -15.95 -22.25 6.95
N GLY A 14 -15.87 -21.62 5.77
CA GLY A 14 -17.02 -21.31 4.93
C GLY A 14 -16.56 -21.34 3.47
N ALA A 15 -16.62 -22.52 2.86
CA ALA A 15 -16.37 -22.68 1.44
C ALA A 15 -17.54 -22.07 0.64
N ALA A 16 -17.25 -21.07 -0.19
CA ALA A 16 -18.09 -20.68 -1.31
C ALA A 16 -17.17 -20.43 -2.50
N GLY A 17 -17.05 -21.43 -3.37
CA GLY A 17 -16.35 -21.27 -4.64
C GLY A 17 -17.18 -20.41 -5.59
N CYS A 18 -16.58 -19.33 -6.10
CA CYS A 18 -17.14 -18.56 -7.20
C CYS A 18 -16.55 -19.06 -8.52
N LEU A 19 -17.42 -19.66 -9.34
CA LEU A 19 -17.18 -19.96 -10.75
C LEU A 19 -17.24 -18.66 -11.56
N CYS A 20 -16.09 -18.15 -12.01
CA CYS A 20 -16.06 -17.10 -13.03
C CYS A 20 -16.30 -17.72 -14.41
N ALA A 21 -17.47 -17.43 -14.99
CA ALA A 21 -17.78 -17.76 -16.37
C ALA A 21 -17.19 -16.69 -17.31
N LEU A 22 -16.24 -17.11 -18.13
CA LEU A 22 -15.70 -16.39 -19.28
C LEU A 22 -16.79 -16.17 -20.34
N ALA A 23 -16.97 -14.92 -20.78
CA ALA A 23 -17.62 -14.62 -22.05
C ALA A 23 -16.67 -13.77 -22.92
N LEU A 24 -15.99 -14.47 -23.84
CA LEU A 24 -15.30 -13.93 -24.99
C LEU A 24 -16.31 -13.36 -25.99
N LEU A 25 -16.13 -12.11 -26.43
CA LEU A 25 -16.55 -11.71 -27.78
C LEU A 25 -15.51 -10.79 -28.43
N THR A 26 -14.94 -11.32 -29.50
CA THR A 26 -14.01 -10.71 -30.46
C THR A 26 -14.73 -9.79 -31.45
N GLY A 27 -14.10 -8.67 -31.83
CA GLY A 27 -13.90 -8.36 -33.25
C GLY A 27 -14.39 -7.03 -33.85
N VAL A 28 -13.42 -6.13 -34.09
CA VAL A 28 -13.15 -5.30 -35.29
C VAL A 28 -14.07 -4.11 -35.65
N GLY A 29 -13.45 -2.94 -35.84
CA GLY A 29 -13.91 -1.95 -36.81
C GLY A 29 -13.38 -0.52 -36.61
N ALA A 30 -12.31 -0.16 -37.32
CA ALA A 30 -11.67 1.15 -37.31
C ALA A 30 -12.58 2.32 -37.77
N LEU A 31 -12.44 3.49 -37.13
CA LEU A 31 -12.55 4.81 -37.78
C LEU A 31 -11.71 5.84 -37.02
N ALA A 32 -11.04 6.70 -37.78
CA ALA A 32 -9.91 7.52 -37.40
C ALA A 32 -10.29 8.88 -36.79
N ALA A 33 -9.33 9.41 -36.02
CA ALA A 33 -8.98 10.82 -35.83
C ALA A 33 -10.06 11.77 -35.29
N TYR A 34 -10.00 12.02 -33.97
CA TYR A 34 -9.98 13.33 -33.28
C TYR A 34 -10.38 13.07 -31.82
N ALA A 35 -9.40 12.95 -30.91
CA ALA A 35 -9.60 13.14 -29.47
C ALA A 35 -8.24 13.40 -28.79
N VAL A 36 -8.10 14.62 -28.29
CA VAL A 36 -7.05 15.14 -27.40
C VAL A 36 -7.15 14.39 -26.04
N PRO A 37 -6.06 14.19 -25.27
CA PRO A 37 -5.93 13.12 -24.29
C PRO A 37 -6.71 13.40 -23.00
N TRP A 38 -7.70 12.56 -22.71
CA TRP A 38 -8.53 12.57 -21.49
C TRP A 38 -8.51 11.18 -20.82
N ALA A 39 -7.34 10.53 -20.79
CA ALA A 39 -7.19 9.17 -20.27
C ALA A 39 -6.73 9.09 -18.80
N GLY A 40 -6.34 10.21 -18.17
CA GLY A 40 -5.95 10.25 -16.75
C GLY A 40 -7.16 10.27 -15.80
N ALA A 41 -8.13 11.14 -16.09
CA ALA A 41 -9.36 11.30 -15.30
C ALA A 41 -10.24 10.03 -15.23
N GLU A 42 -10.12 9.10 -16.19
CA GLU A 42 -10.85 7.83 -16.13
C GLU A 42 -10.29 6.87 -15.07
N LEU A 43 -9.04 7.01 -14.61
CA LEU A 43 -8.42 6.05 -13.69
C LEU A 43 -8.68 6.35 -12.21
N GLY A 44 -8.59 7.62 -11.79
CA GLY A 44 -9.15 8.07 -10.50
C GLY A 44 -10.65 7.77 -10.44
N GLY A 45 -11.34 7.96 -11.57
CA GLY A 45 -12.71 7.50 -11.83
C GLY A 45 -12.93 5.98 -11.77
N MET A 46 -11.91 5.15 -12.05
CA MET A 46 -12.01 3.68 -11.98
C MET A 46 -11.83 3.14 -10.55
N LEU A 47 -10.97 3.75 -9.72
CA LEU A 47 -11.02 3.57 -8.26
C LEU A 47 -12.40 3.98 -7.71
N LYS A 48 -12.93 5.14 -8.15
CA LYS A 48 -14.28 5.61 -7.82
C LYS A 48 -15.38 4.62 -8.24
N ARG A 49 -15.27 3.96 -9.40
CA ARG A 49 -16.27 2.99 -9.93
C ARG A 49 -16.17 1.59 -9.34
N ALA A 50 -14.98 1.10 -9.01
CA ALA A 50 -14.80 -0.18 -8.31
C ALA A 50 -15.23 -0.09 -6.83
N ALA A 51 -15.08 1.08 -6.18
CA ALA A 51 -15.46 1.34 -4.79
C ALA A 51 -16.93 1.79 -4.59
N GLY A 52 -17.74 1.85 -5.66
CA GLY A 52 -19.21 1.97 -5.57
C GLY A 52 -19.81 3.23 -4.94
N LYS A 53 -19.05 4.31 -4.64
CA LYS A 53 -19.63 5.46 -3.89
C LYS A 53 -19.16 6.89 -4.16
N ALA A 54 -18.29 7.19 -5.11
CA ALA A 54 -17.99 8.59 -5.44
C ALA A 54 -18.86 9.07 -6.62
N VAL A 55 -19.93 9.79 -6.31
CA VAL A 55 -20.71 10.53 -7.31
C VAL A 55 -20.15 11.94 -7.35
N GLU A 56 -19.56 12.30 -8.48
CA GLU A 56 -19.19 13.67 -8.81
C GLU A 56 -20.34 14.28 -9.61
N GLU A 57 -21.01 15.30 -9.06
CA GLU A 57 -22.15 15.97 -9.70
C GLU A 57 -21.81 17.45 -9.89
N THR A 58 -21.61 17.85 -11.15
CA THR A 58 -21.20 19.20 -11.55
C THR A 58 -22.35 19.93 -12.25
N VAL A 59 -22.70 21.11 -11.74
CA VAL A 59 -23.71 21.99 -12.34
C VAL A 59 -23.07 23.32 -12.73
N ASN A 60 -23.19 23.69 -14.01
CA ASN A 60 -22.70 24.98 -14.50
C ASN A 60 -23.75 26.08 -14.30
N ALA A 61 -23.37 27.16 -13.63
CA ALA A 61 -24.22 28.32 -13.37
C ALA A 61 -23.61 29.61 -13.95
N VAL A 62 -24.43 30.66 -14.02
CA VAL A 62 -24.02 32.03 -14.37
C VAL A 62 -24.38 32.91 -13.19
N SER A 63 -23.42 33.63 -12.62
CA SER A 63 -23.65 34.61 -11.55
C SER A 63 -23.26 36.01 -12.01
N GLU A 64 -24.09 37.00 -11.71
CA GLU A 64 -23.79 38.43 -11.93
C GLU A 64 -23.21 39.11 -10.68
N GLN A 65 -23.10 38.41 -9.54
CA GLN A 65 -22.56 38.92 -8.27
C GLN A 65 -21.33 38.13 -7.84
N GLY A 66 -20.30 38.82 -7.33
CA GLY A 66 -19.09 38.20 -6.78
C GLY A 66 -19.36 37.46 -5.48
N ALA A 67 -18.59 36.40 -5.22
CA ALA A 67 -18.62 35.64 -3.97
C ALA A 67 -17.83 36.35 -2.87
N ASP A 68 -18.30 36.24 -1.63
CA ASP A 68 -17.59 36.73 -0.44
C ASP A 68 -16.79 35.56 0.14
N PHE A 69 -15.49 35.56 -0.11
CA PHE A 69 -14.61 34.46 0.30
C PHE A 69 -14.21 34.60 1.78
N PRO A 70 -14.25 33.52 2.57
CA PRO A 70 -13.73 33.53 3.93
C PRO A 70 -12.23 33.83 3.93
N GLU A 71 -11.74 34.39 5.04
CA GLU A 71 -10.30 34.60 5.22
C GLU A 71 -9.59 33.23 5.29
N LEU A 72 -8.57 33.04 4.45
CA LEU A 72 -7.78 31.81 4.40
C LEU A 72 -6.75 31.80 5.53
N THR A 73 -6.96 30.94 6.52
CA THR A 73 -6.12 30.81 7.73
C THR A 73 -5.08 29.70 7.66
N VAL A 74 -5.35 28.61 6.93
CA VAL A 74 -4.38 27.54 6.68
C VAL A 74 -3.17 28.16 6.01
N THR A 75 -1.98 28.11 6.60
CA THR A 75 -0.78 28.78 6.08
C THR A 75 -0.03 27.96 5.02
N ILE A 76 0.95 28.56 4.32
CA ILE A 76 1.80 27.81 3.37
C ILE A 76 2.69 26.84 4.14
N GLU A 77 3.22 27.25 5.29
CA GLU A 77 4.10 26.46 6.15
C GLU A 77 3.44 25.16 6.65
N GLU A 78 2.12 25.13 6.76
CA GLU A 78 1.36 23.93 7.16
C GLU A 78 1.30 22.86 6.06
N VAL A 79 1.38 23.26 4.79
CA VAL A 79 1.18 22.39 3.61
C VAL A 79 2.40 22.29 2.69
N GLU A 80 3.43 23.13 2.88
CA GLU A 80 4.63 23.15 2.03
C GLU A 80 5.39 21.81 2.04
N GLY A 81 5.20 21.01 3.09
CA GLY A 81 5.76 19.68 3.22
C GLY A 81 5.03 18.60 2.43
N ASP A 82 3.81 18.83 1.97
CA ASP A 82 2.95 17.83 1.33
C ASP A 82 3.41 17.53 -0.11
N PHE A 83 3.35 16.26 -0.53
CA PHE A 83 3.89 15.85 -1.82
C PHE A 83 3.01 16.28 -2.98
N TYR A 84 1.70 16.04 -2.88
CA TYR A 84 0.77 16.37 -3.96
C TYR A 84 0.50 17.88 -4.04
N TYR A 85 0.49 18.58 -2.91
CA TYR A 85 0.49 20.06 -2.88
C TYR A 85 1.62 20.67 -3.73
N GLN A 86 2.83 20.11 -3.67
CA GLN A 86 3.97 20.57 -4.46
C GLN A 86 3.83 20.32 -5.97
N GLN A 87 2.89 19.48 -6.40
CA GLN A 87 2.61 19.21 -7.82
C GLN A 87 1.60 20.18 -8.43
N LEU A 88 0.97 21.04 -7.62
CA LEU A 88 -0.08 21.97 -8.01
C LEU A 88 0.50 23.34 -8.45
N THR A 89 -0.23 24.06 -9.30
CA THR A 89 0.09 25.47 -9.61
C THR A 89 -0.18 26.38 -8.42
N GLU A 90 0.27 27.64 -8.44
CA GLU A 90 0.01 28.60 -7.35
C GLU A 90 -1.50 28.83 -7.11
N GLU A 91 -2.29 28.84 -8.18
CA GLU A 91 -3.75 28.94 -8.12
C GLU A 91 -4.37 27.69 -7.48
N GLU A 92 -3.95 26.50 -7.94
CA GLU A 92 -4.43 25.22 -7.39
C GLU A 92 -3.99 25.01 -5.93
N GLN A 93 -2.82 25.51 -5.52
CA GLN A 93 -2.36 25.51 -4.13
C GLN A 93 -3.24 26.38 -3.23
N THR A 94 -3.79 27.48 -3.76
CA THR A 94 -4.77 28.28 -3.03
C THR A 94 -6.05 27.45 -2.79
N VAL A 95 -6.56 26.81 -3.84
CA VAL A 95 -7.73 25.91 -3.76
C VAL A 95 -7.49 24.75 -2.78
N TYR A 96 -6.28 24.18 -2.75
CA TYR A 96 -5.91 23.11 -1.81
C TYR A 96 -6.08 23.56 -0.36
N ARG A 97 -5.59 24.76 -0.02
CA ARG A 97 -5.68 25.31 1.33
C ARG A 97 -7.11 25.65 1.72
N GLU A 98 -7.92 26.14 0.78
CA GLU A 98 -9.34 26.39 0.97
C GLU A 98 -10.11 25.10 1.25
N LEU A 99 -9.84 24.05 0.47
CA LEU A 99 -10.38 22.73 0.70
C LEU A 99 -9.97 22.19 2.07
N LEU A 100 -8.68 22.25 2.42
CA LEU A 100 -8.18 21.79 3.71
C LEU A 100 -8.87 22.51 4.88
N GLN A 101 -9.01 23.84 4.80
CA GLN A 101 -9.71 24.63 5.80
C GLN A 101 -11.17 24.18 5.95
N GLY A 102 -11.92 24.15 4.85
CA GLY A 102 -13.34 23.82 4.89
C GLY A 102 -13.61 22.38 5.36
N VAL A 103 -12.79 21.40 4.94
CA VAL A 103 -12.98 20.00 5.40
C VAL A 103 -12.52 19.76 6.83
N GLN A 104 -11.56 20.55 7.34
CA GLN A 104 -11.18 20.52 8.76
C GLN A 104 -12.33 20.97 9.65
N ASP A 105 -13.11 21.95 9.21
CA ASP A 105 -14.29 22.47 9.89
C ASP A 105 -15.59 21.72 9.52
N MET A 106 -15.49 20.71 8.64
CA MET A 106 -16.62 19.94 8.09
C MET A 106 -17.71 20.84 7.48
N GLU A 107 -17.32 21.91 6.80
CA GLU A 107 -18.23 22.81 6.12
C GLU A 107 -19.05 22.06 5.06
N GLU A 108 -20.35 22.34 5.00
CA GLU A 108 -21.23 21.76 3.97
C GLU A 108 -20.93 22.32 2.57
N CYS A 109 -20.51 23.58 2.49
CA CYS A 109 -20.19 24.29 1.25
C CYS A 109 -18.91 25.11 1.45
N ILE A 110 -17.92 24.87 0.59
CA ILE A 110 -16.63 25.55 0.57
C ILE A 110 -16.58 26.39 -0.70
N LEU A 111 -16.28 27.68 -0.57
CA LEU A 111 -16.04 28.55 -1.72
C LEU A 111 -14.60 28.41 -2.19
N LEU A 112 -14.41 28.05 -3.45
CA LEU A 112 -13.10 27.84 -4.05
C LEU A 112 -12.81 28.90 -5.11
N HIS A 113 -11.58 29.43 -5.12
CA HIS A 113 -11.07 30.26 -6.23
C HIS A 113 -10.76 29.42 -7.48
N ALA A 114 -11.77 28.70 -7.97
CA ALA A 114 -11.73 27.83 -9.13
C ALA A 114 -12.92 28.15 -10.05
N GLY A 115 -12.66 28.65 -11.26
CA GLY A 115 -13.65 28.90 -12.29
C GLY A 115 -13.90 27.70 -13.21
N ARG A 116 -14.51 27.94 -14.37
CA ARG A 116 -14.96 26.88 -15.30
C ARG A 116 -13.88 26.01 -15.92
N GLU A 117 -12.66 26.54 -16.05
CA GLU A 117 -11.54 25.82 -16.67
C GLU A 117 -10.63 25.18 -15.63
N ASP A 118 -10.95 25.34 -14.34
CA ASP A 118 -10.19 24.78 -13.23
C ASP A 118 -10.75 23.41 -12.82
N HIS A 119 -9.93 22.63 -12.12
CA HIS A 119 -10.21 21.24 -11.76
C HIS A 119 -10.14 21.01 -10.24
N PRO A 120 -11.06 21.60 -9.44
CA PRO A 120 -11.04 21.47 -7.98
C PRO A 120 -11.20 20.02 -7.49
N GLU A 121 -11.82 19.13 -8.29
CA GLU A 121 -11.89 17.69 -8.03
C GLU A 121 -10.50 17.04 -7.95
N LYS A 122 -9.57 17.43 -8.83
CA LYS A 122 -8.19 16.95 -8.83
C LYS A 122 -7.47 17.40 -7.56
N VAL A 123 -7.66 18.66 -7.20
CA VAL A 123 -7.05 19.26 -6.00
C VAL A 123 -7.58 18.58 -4.73
N TYR A 124 -8.87 18.25 -4.69
CA TYR A 124 -9.47 17.51 -3.58
C TYR A 124 -8.91 16.08 -3.47
N GLU A 125 -8.73 15.38 -4.59
CA GLU A 125 -8.08 14.06 -4.57
C GLU A 125 -6.64 14.14 -4.04
N TYR A 126 -5.87 15.14 -4.47
CA TYR A 126 -4.50 15.38 -4.03
C TYR A 126 -4.42 15.69 -2.53
N LEU A 127 -5.33 16.51 -2.02
CA LEU A 127 -5.48 16.76 -0.59
C LEU A 127 -5.69 15.45 0.17
N LEU A 128 -6.61 14.60 -0.30
CA LEU A 128 -6.86 13.31 0.34
C LEU A 128 -5.66 12.37 0.20
N TYR A 129 -4.84 12.44 -0.83
CA TYR A 129 -3.62 11.61 -0.93
C TYR A 129 -2.52 12.05 0.05
N ASP A 130 -2.38 13.35 0.31
CA ASP A 130 -1.43 13.86 1.30
C ASP A 130 -1.88 13.63 2.75
N ARG A 131 -3.19 13.75 3.02
CA ARG A 131 -3.75 13.87 4.37
C ARG A 131 -4.57 12.66 4.80
N ALA A 132 -3.89 11.56 5.11
CA ALA A 132 -4.52 10.32 5.59
C ALA A 132 -5.39 10.49 6.86
N GLU A 133 -5.13 11.54 7.65
CA GLU A 133 -5.90 11.89 8.84
C GLU A 133 -7.32 12.37 8.54
N LEU A 134 -7.64 12.79 7.31
CA LEU A 134 -8.96 13.26 6.88
C LEU A 134 -9.94 12.08 6.66
N PHE A 135 -9.98 11.11 7.58
CA PHE A 135 -10.75 9.87 7.43
C PHE A 135 -12.28 10.07 7.36
N TRP A 136 -12.77 11.25 7.74
CA TRP A 136 -14.18 11.60 7.64
C TRP A 136 -14.58 12.01 6.22
N CYS A 137 -13.66 12.40 5.36
CA CYS A 137 -13.91 12.66 3.94
C CYS A 137 -14.01 11.34 3.17
N ASP A 138 -15.12 11.12 2.47
CA ASP A 138 -15.35 9.86 1.71
C ASP A 138 -14.88 9.93 0.25
N GLY A 139 -14.31 11.07 -0.16
CA GLY A 139 -13.82 11.32 -1.51
C GLY A 139 -14.91 11.64 -2.54
N SER A 140 -16.19 11.60 -2.16
CA SER A 140 -17.27 12.14 -2.99
C SER A 140 -17.37 13.66 -2.87
N SER A 141 -17.90 14.31 -3.90
CA SER A 141 -18.15 15.74 -3.88
C SER A 141 -19.25 16.12 -4.87
N LYS A 142 -19.91 17.24 -4.60
CA LYS A 142 -20.77 17.93 -5.56
C LYS A 142 -20.28 19.34 -5.74
N MET A 143 -20.53 19.93 -6.89
CA MET A 143 -20.11 21.31 -7.12
C MET A 143 -21.06 22.09 -8.02
N THR A 144 -21.21 23.37 -7.71
CA THR A 144 -21.80 24.38 -8.61
C THR A 144 -20.68 25.29 -9.09
N VAL A 145 -20.42 25.26 -10.39
CA VAL A 145 -19.31 25.99 -11.01
C VAL A 145 -19.82 27.27 -11.64
N TYR A 146 -19.24 28.40 -11.23
CA TYR A 146 -19.49 29.73 -11.78
C TYR A 146 -18.31 30.18 -12.65
N ASP A 147 -18.43 31.35 -13.28
CA ASP A 147 -17.38 31.85 -14.18
C ASP A 147 -16.03 32.08 -13.48
N SER A 148 -16.03 32.45 -12.20
CA SER A 148 -14.83 32.83 -11.45
C SER A 148 -14.64 32.13 -10.10
N TYR A 149 -15.55 31.23 -9.71
CA TYR A 149 -15.49 30.51 -8.44
C TYR A 149 -16.35 29.25 -8.47
N THR A 150 -16.15 28.38 -7.49
CA THR A 150 -16.92 27.14 -7.34
C THR A 150 -17.46 27.03 -5.93
N GLU A 151 -18.73 26.66 -5.79
CA GLU A 151 -19.28 26.15 -4.54
C GLU A 151 -19.04 24.64 -4.50
N PHE A 152 -18.21 24.18 -3.57
CA PHE A 152 -17.81 22.79 -3.44
C PHE A 152 -18.41 22.15 -2.19
N TYR A 153 -19.03 20.99 -2.36
CA TYR A 153 -19.77 20.28 -1.31
C TYR A 153 -19.11 18.91 -1.09
N PRO A 154 -18.19 18.76 -0.12
CA PRO A 154 -17.53 17.49 0.16
C PRO A 154 -18.50 16.45 0.76
N GLY A 155 -18.28 15.19 0.44
CA GLY A 155 -18.93 14.06 1.10
C GLY A 155 -18.26 13.71 2.42
N TYR A 156 -19.05 13.64 3.49
CA TYR A 156 -18.60 13.21 4.81
C TYR A 156 -19.24 11.88 5.22
N SER A 157 -18.39 10.93 5.65
CA SER A 157 -18.80 9.59 6.08
C SER A 157 -19.33 9.54 7.52
N CYS A 158 -19.13 10.59 8.31
CA CYS A 158 -19.53 10.63 9.72
C CYS A 158 -19.90 12.04 10.19
N THR A 159 -20.51 12.14 11.37
CA THR A 159 -20.82 13.42 12.05
C THR A 159 -19.61 13.93 12.84
N GLU A 160 -19.59 15.20 13.23
CA GLU A 160 -18.52 15.80 14.05
C GLU A 160 -18.29 15.07 15.39
N GLU A 161 -19.38 14.64 16.06
CA GLU A 161 -19.29 13.82 17.28
C GLU A 161 -18.62 12.47 17.00
N SER A 162 -19.04 11.80 15.92
CA SER A 162 -18.46 10.52 15.51
C SER A 162 -17.01 10.67 15.09
N ARG A 163 -16.65 11.76 14.40
CA ARG A 163 -15.27 12.11 14.04
C ARG A 163 -14.40 12.22 15.29
N SER A 164 -14.85 12.98 16.29
CA SER A 164 -14.10 13.15 17.55
C SER A 164 -13.88 11.83 18.28
N GLN A 165 -14.91 10.97 18.34
CA GLN A 165 -14.77 9.63 18.92
C GLN A 165 -13.77 8.77 18.14
N ARG A 166 -13.94 8.68 16.81
CA ARG A 166 -13.08 7.86 15.93
C ARG A 166 -11.64 8.33 15.96
N GLN A 167 -11.39 9.64 16.05
CA GLN A 167 -10.04 10.21 16.19
C GLN A 167 -9.38 9.73 17.50
N ALA A 168 -10.10 9.75 18.62
CA ALA A 168 -9.55 9.27 19.89
C ALA A 168 -9.21 7.77 19.85
N GLU A 169 -10.00 6.96 19.13
CA GLU A 169 -9.73 5.54 18.93
C GLU A 169 -8.52 5.32 18.00
N ILE A 170 -8.38 6.11 16.93
CA ILE A 170 -7.19 6.12 16.06
C ILE A 170 -5.95 6.51 16.86
N ASP A 171 -6.02 7.56 17.66
CA ASP A 171 -4.89 8.03 18.47
C ASP A 171 -4.45 6.99 19.50
N ALA A 172 -5.41 6.25 20.08
CA ALA A 172 -5.13 5.16 20.99
C ALA A 172 -4.46 3.98 20.26
N ALA A 173 -4.99 3.54 19.11
CA ALA A 173 -4.42 2.45 18.32
C ALA A 173 -3.02 2.79 17.78
N ALA A 174 -2.85 4.02 17.26
CA ALA A 174 -1.55 4.52 16.85
C ALA A 174 -0.59 4.61 18.03
N GLY A 175 -1.04 5.11 19.19
CA GLY A 175 -0.23 5.13 20.41
C GLY A 175 0.24 3.74 20.86
N GLU A 176 -0.63 2.73 20.75
CA GLU A 176 -0.27 1.33 21.05
C GLU A 176 0.80 0.81 20.09
N CYS A 177 0.62 0.98 18.78
CA CYS A 177 1.61 0.64 17.76
C CYS A 177 2.97 1.32 18.04
N LEU A 178 2.96 2.65 18.16
CA LEU A 178 4.16 3.46 18.30
C LEU A 178 4.90 3.20 19.62
N SER A 179 4.23 2.69 20.65
CA SER A 179 4.87 2.30 21.92
C SER A 179 5.84 1.12 21.78
N GLY A 180 5.74 0.36 20.68
CA GLY A 180 6.64 -0.75 20.38
C GLY A 180 7.92 -0.34 19.63
N VAL A 181 8.02 0.91 19.19
CA VAL A 181 9.19 1.45 18.46
C VAL A 181 10.11 2.16 19.43
N ASP A 182 11.41 1.83 19.39
CA ASP A 182 12.41 2.56 20.16
C ASP A 182 12.61 3.98 19.57
N ALA A 183 12.64 5.00 20.44
CA ALA A 183 12.79 6.39 20.00
C ALA A 183 14.10 6.68 19.24
N GLY A 184 15.13 5.87 19.47
CA GLY A 184 16.42 5.91 18.79
C GLY A 184 16.58 4.89 17.65
N ALA A 185 15.52 4.15 17.29
CA ALA A 185 15.54 3.22 16.16
C ALA A 185 15.94 3.93 14.86
N ALA A 186 16.71 3.27 14.00
CA ALA A 186 17.04 3.80 12.68
C ALA A 186 15.77 3.93 11.81
N GLU A 187 15.79 4.81 10.81
CA GLU A 187 14.63 5.03 9.95
C GLU A 187 14.14 3.74 9.27
N TYR A 188 15.05 2.91 8.76
CA TYR A 188 14.72 1.60 8.20
C TYR A 188 13.99 0.69 9.21
N ASP A 189 14.46 0.64 10.45
CA ASP A 189 13.83 -0.19 11.49
C ASP A 189 12.41 0.29 11.81
N ARG A 190 12.17 1.60 11.76
CA ARG A 190 10.82 2.20 11.91
C ARG A 190 9.91 1.81 10.74
N ILE A 191 10.44 1.88 9.51
CA ILE A 191 9.72 1.48 8.29
C ILE A 191 9.32 0.01 8.37
N LYS A 192 10.31 -0.87 8.60
CA LYS A 192 10.10 -2.30 8.75
C LYS A 192 9.13 -2.64 9.87
N TYR A 193 9.23 -1.95 11.02
CA TYR A 193 8.29 -2.16 12.13
C TYR A 193 6.84 -1.83 11.73
N VAL A 194 6.60 -0.67 11.11
CA VAL A 194 5.24 -0.29 10.69
C VAL A 194 4.70 -1.23 9.62
N PHE A 195 5.54 -1.61 8.65
CA PHE A 195 5.21 -2.60 7.63
C PHE A 195 4.74 -3.92 8.28
N GLU A 196 5.56 -4.49 9.16
CA GLU A 196 5.23 -5.74 9.86
C GLU A 196 4.01 -5.58 10.78
N TYR A 197 3.87 -4.45 11.47
CA TYR A 197 2.73 -4.19 12.35
C TYR A 197 1.43 -4.30 11.56
N ILE A 198 1.30 -3.53 10.48
CA ILE A 198 0.09 -3.50 9.67
C ILE A 198 -0.20 -4.87 9.05
N VAL A 199 0.81 -5.52 8.46
CA VAL A 199 0.68 -6.88 7.90
C VAL A 199 0.15 -7.88 8.94
N ASN A 200 0.54 -7.74 10.20
CA ASN A 200 0.13 -8.66 11.26
C ASN A 200 -1.21 -8.31 11.92
N THR A 201 -1.67 -7.05 11.82
CA THR A 201 -2.86 -6.58 12.54
C THR A 201 -4.05 -6.28 11.66
N VAL A 202 -3.86 -6.08 10.36
CA VAL A 202 -4.94 -5.77 9.42
C VAL A 202 -5.17 -6.98 8.52
N ASP A 203 -6.43 -7.42 8.41
CA ASP A 203 -6.85 -8.44 7.45
C ASP A 203 -7.46 -7.78 6.19
N TYR A 204 -7.10 -8.26 4.99
CA TYR A 204 -7.68 -7.73 3.76
C TYR A 204 -9.16 -8.14 3.62
N ASP A 205 -10.07 -7.16 3.53
CA ASP A 205 -11.52 -7.38 3.48
C ASP A 205 -12.23 -6.28 2.65
N GLU A 206 -12.62 -6.61 1.42
CA GLU A 206 -13.39 -5.72 0.53
C GLU A 206 -14.78 -5.36 1.07
N ASN A 207 -15.30 -6.10 2.06
CA ASN A 207 -16.60 -5.86 2.68
C ASN A 207 -16.49 -5.12 4.02
N ALA A 208 -15.28 -4.74 4.44
CA ALA A 208 -15.09 -3.97 5.65
C ALA A 208 -15.81 -2.61 5.57
N PRO A 209 -16.45 -2.13 6.66
CA PRO A 209 -16.99 -0.77 6.70
C PRO A 209 -15.86 0.25 6.57
N ASP A 210 -16.07 1.31 5.80
CA ASP A 210 -15.14 2.43 5.65
C ASP A 210 -13.70 1.97 5.25
N ASN A 211 -13.60 0.91 4.43
CA ASN A 211 -12.38 0.15 4.10
C ASN A 211 -11.32 0.88 3.26
N GLN A 212 -11.43 2.19 3.10
CA GLN A 212 -10.53 3.01 2.29
C GLN A 212 -9.74 4.04 3.13
N ASN A 213 -9.82 3.98 4.46
CA ASN A 213 -9.23 4.99 5.37
C ASN A 213 -8.51 4.37 6.58
N ILE A 214 -7.83 5.22 7.35
CA ILE A 214 -7.03 4.81 8.51
C ILE A 214 -7.88 4.21 9.65
N TYR A 215 -9.16 4.54 9.75
CA TYR A 215 -10.02 4.05 10.84
C TYR A 215 -10.30 2.56 10.67
N SER A 216 -10.67 2.12 9.47
CA SER A 216 -10.91 0.68 9.20
C SER A 216 -9.64 -0.16 9.37
N ALA A 217 -8.48 0.35 8.98
CA ALA A 217 -7.20 -0.33 9.18
C ALA A 217 -6.76 -0.37 10.64
N LEU A 218 -6.61 0.78 11.31
CA LEU A 218 -6.00 0.85 12.64
C LEU A 218 -6.94 0.43 13.78
N VAL A 219 -8.25 0.71 13.66
CA VAL A 219 -9.24 0.40 14.69
C VAL A 219 -10.08 -0.81 14.29
N GLY A 220 -10.49 -0.88 13.03
CA GLY A 220 -11.28 -1.99 12.50
C GLY A 220 -10.48 -3.29 12.30
N GLU A 221 -9.15 -3.20 12.20
CA GLU A 221 -8.23 -4.32 11.91
C GLU A 221 -8.59 -5.04 10.59
N ARG A 222 -9.30 -4.36 9.68
CA ARG A 222 -9.71 -4.90 8.38
C ARG A 222 -9.92 -3.80 7.36
N SER A 223 -9.35 -3.93 6.17
CA SER A 223 -9.41 -2.88 5.16
C SER A 223 -9.04 -3.39 3.77
N VAL A 224 -8.97 -2.49 2.78
CA VAL A 224 -8.34 -2.78 1.49
C VAL A 224 -7.06 -1.96 1.30
N CYS A 225 -6.41 -2.08 0.14
CA CYS A 225 -5.11 -1.45 -0.16
C CYS A 225 -5.02 0.03 0.24
N ALA A 226 -6.05 0.83 -0.02
CA ALA A 226 -6.08 2.23 0.40
C ALA A 226 -5.98 2.40 1.93
N GLY A 227 -6.68 1.58 2.73
CA GLY A 227 -6.58 1.65 4.18
C GLY A 227 -5.22 1.18 4.72
N TYR A 228 -4.63 0.14 4.13
CA TYR A 228 -3.26 -0.31 4.46
C TYR A 228 -2.25 0.81 4.22
N SER A 229 -2.25 1.38 3.02
CA SER A 229 -1.27 2.37 2.59
C SER A 229 -1.45 3.72 3.29
N ARG A 230 -2.68 4.09 3.66
CA ARG A 230 -2.95 5.25 4.50
C ARG A 230 -2.55 5.04 5.95
N ALA A 231 -2.77 3.85 6.50
CA ALA A 231 -2.31 3.53 7.86
C ALA A 231 -0.78 3.58 7.94
N ALA A 232 -0.08 3.06 6.93
CA ALA A 232 1.37 3.14 6.82
C ALA A 232 1.83 4.60 6.73
N GLN A 233 1.21 5.39 5.84
CA GLN A 233 1.48 6.82 5.71
C GLN A 233 1.33 7.57 7.06
N TYR A 234 0.21 7.34 7.75
CA TYR A 234 -0.09 7.99 9.03
C TYR A 234 0.89 7.59 10.14
N LEU A 235 1.14 6.29 10.32
CA LEU A 235 2.05 5.79 11.37
C LEU A 235 3.51 6.20 11.12
N LEU A 236 3.98 6.16 9.86
CA LEU A 236 5.33 6.60 9.50
C LEU A 236 5.51 8.10 9.67
N GLY A 237 4.52 8.90 9.27
CA GLY A 237 4.53 10.35 9.50
C GLY A 237 4.67 10.70 10.98
N ARG A 238 3.97 9.95 11.85
CA ARG A 238 4.09 10.07 13.32
C ARG A 238 5.46 9.67 13.88
N LEU A 239 6.24 8.89 13.13
CA LEU A 239 7.62 8.49 13.42
C LEU A 239 8.67 9.41 12.76
N GLY A 240 8.23 10.47 12.09
CA GLY A 240 9.09 11.41 11.37
C GLY A 240 9.62 10.85 10.04
N VAL A 241 9.04 9.76 9.53
CA VAL A 241 9.41 9.16 8.24
C VAL A 241 8.42 9.63 7.19
N ARG A 242 8.93 10.26 6.12
CA ARG A 242 8.09 10.69 5.00
C ARG A 242 7.60 9.47 4.22
N ALA A 243 6.29 9.37 4.05
CA ALA A 243 5.63 8.34 3.25
C ALA A 243 4.64 9.02 2.29
N ILE A 244 4.82 8.78 0.99
CA ILE A 244 3.96 9.29 -0.08
C ILE A 244 2.94 8.19 -0.36
N TYR A 245 1.65 8.52 -0.35
CA TYR A 245 0.61 7.63 -0.87
C TYR A 245 0.73 7.57 -2.39
N VAL A 246 0.75 6.38 -2.98
CA VAL A 246 0.88 6.19 -4.43
C VAL A 246 -0.38 5.53 -4.96
N VAL A 247 -0.88 6.04 -6.08
CA VAL A 247 -2.00 5.45 -6.82
C VAL A 247 -1.54 4.91 -8.17
N GLY A 248 -2.10 3.77 -8.55
CA GLY A 248 -1.79 3.11 -9.80
C GLY A 248 -2.65 1.88 -10.03
N THR A 249 -2.09 0.89 -10.72
CA THR A 249 -2.74 -0.39 -10.98
C THR A 249 -1.79 -1.55 -10.78
N VAL A 250 -2.34 -2.71 -10.45
CA VAL A 250 -1.65 -3.99 -10.51
C VAL A 250 -2.20 -4.79 -11.70
N GLU A 251 -1.30 -5.41 -12.47
CA GLU A 251 -1.70 -6.25 -13.60
C GLU A 251 -2.62 -7.38 -13.15
N GLY A 252 -3.78 -7.52 -13.81
CA GLY A 252 -4.78 -8.53 -13.47
C GLY A 252 -5.71 -8.19 -12.29
N GLN A 253 -5.34 -7.23 -11.42
CA GLN A 253 -6.16 -6.82 -10.26
C GLN A 253 -6.91 -5.50 -10.49
N GLY A 254 -6.35 -4.60 -11.29
CA GLY A 254 -6.92 -3.28 -11.53
C GLY A 254 -6.33 -2.24 -10.59
N ALA A 255 -7.14 -1.30 -10.13
CA ALA A 255 -6.62 -0.13 -9.42
C ALA A 255 -6.16 -0.46 -7.99
N HIS A 256 -5.03 0.14 -7.60
CA HIS A 256 -4.31 -0.21 -6.37
C HIS A 256 -3.62 1.00 -5.77
N ALA A 257 -3.27 0.90 -4.49
CA ALA A 257 -2.55 1.95 -3.77
C ALA A 257 -1.52 1.39 -2.79
N TRP A 258 -0.35 2.00 -2.77
CA TRP A 258 0.81 1.63 -1.95
C TRP A 258 1.56 2.88 -1.49
N ASN A 259 2.80 2.76 -1.04
CA ASN A 259 3.61 3.89 -0.58
C ASN A 259 4.99 3.98 -1.22
N ILE A 260 5.53 5.19 -1.28
CA ILE A 260 6.97 5.44 -1.37
C ILE A 260 7.43 6.03 -0.05
N VAL A 261 8.50 5.47 0.53
CA VAL A 261 9.05 5.91 1.82
C VAL A 261 10.43 6.51 1.63
N SER A 262 10.74 7.57 2.39
CA SER A 262 12.08 8.14 2.43
C SER A 262 12.89 7.57 3.60
N CYS A 263 14.13 7.17 3.33
CA CYS A 263 15.06 6.69 4.33
C CYS A 263 16.47 7.14 3.98
N GLY A 264 17.16 7.83 4.89
CA GLY A 264 18.54 8.28 4.67
C GLY A 264 18.71 9.31 3.54
N GLY A 265 17.63 9.98 3.12
CA GLY A 265 17.63 10.93 2.00
C GLY A 265 17.35 10.31 0.63
N GLU A 266 17.24 8.98 0.55
CA GLU A 266 16.82 8.25 -0.63
C GLU A 266 15.33 7.84 -0.52
N TYR A 267 14.75 7.37 -1.63
CA TYR A 267 13.37 6.92 -1.70
C TYR A 267 13.29 5.45 -2.11
N TYR A 268 12.32 4.73 -1.53
CA TYR A 268 12.10 3.31 -1.76
C TYR A 268 10.61 3.03 -1.89
N GLN A 269 10.27 2.07 -2.75
CA GLN A 269 8.91 1.57 -2.90
C GLN A 269 8.55 0.68 -1.71
N MET A 270 7.29 0.76 -1.28
CA MET A 270 6.76 -0.04 -0.19
C MET A 270 5.28 -0.39 -0.42
N ASP A 271 4.95 -1.67 -0.50
CA ASP A 271 3.57 -2.14 -0.52
C ASP A 271 3.28 -3.09 0.64
N VAL A 272 2.56 -2.55 1.63
CA VAL A 272 2.18 -3.28 2.84
C VAL A 272 1.08 -4.33 2.58
N THR A 273 0.24 -4.11 1.57
CA THR A 273 -0.84 -5.04 1.20
C THR A 273 -0.24 -6.32 0.60
N PHE A 274 0.73 -6.18 -0.30
CA PHE A 274 1.47 -7.31 -0.87
C PHE A 274 2.43 -7.98 0.12
N GLY A 275 2.66 -7.34 1.28
CA GLY A 275 3.32 -7.94 2.44
C GLY A 275 2.45 -8.96 3.20
N ASP A 276 1.12 -8.84 3.11
CA ASP A 276 0.17 -9.76 3.74
C ASP A 276 0.17 -11.12 3.01
N PRO A 277 0.58 -12.23 3.66
CA PRO A 277 0.64 -13.53 3.01
C PRO A 277 -0.72 -14.05 2.55
N VAL A 278 -1.81 -13.68 3.22
CA VAL A 278 -3.15 -14.15 2.85
C VAL A 278 -3.57 -13.51 1.53
N PHE A 279 -3.42 -12.19 1.45
CA PHE A 279 -3.68 -11.43 0.23
C PHE A 279 -2.72 -11.85 -0.89
N TYR A 280 -1.41 -11.85 -0.64
CA TYR A 280 -0.41 -12.24 -1.64
C TYR A 280 -0.68 -13.65 -2.19
N SER A 281 -1.03 -14.61 -1.34
CA SER A 281 -1.33 -15.98 -1.80
C SER A 281 -2.61 -16.06 -2.63
N ALA A 282 -3.59 -15.19 -2.38
CA ALA A 282 -4.82 -15.13 -3.15
C ALA A 282 -4.57 -14.54 -4.55
N GLU A 283 -3.71 -13.53 -4.65
CA GLU A 283 -3.42 -12.83 -5.91
C GLU A 283 -2.38 -13.55 -6.77
N SER A 284 -1.23 -13.94 -6.20
CA SER A 284 -0.15 -14.60 -6.94
C SER A 284 -0.39 -16.09 -7.20
N GLY A 285 -1.23 -16.72 -6.37
CA GLY A 285 -1.36 -18.18 -6.31
C GLY A 285 -0.20 -18.91 -5.60
N GLU A 286 0.83 -18.18 -5.15
CA GLU A 286 1.91 -18.72 -4.32
C GLU A 286 1.40 -18.96 -2.90
N ARG A 287 1.48 -20.20 -2.39
CA ARG A 287 0.92 -20.53 -1.06
C ARG A 287 1.90 -20.27 0.07
N LEU A 288 2.10 -19.01 0.44
CA LEU A 288 2.84 -18.67 1.65
C LEU A 288 2.08 -19.12 2.91
N PRO A 289 2.77 -19.59 3.96
CA PRO A 289 2.13 -19.79 5.25
C PRO A 289 1.54 -18.47 5.77
N GLU A 290 0.33 -18.51 6.34
CA GLU A 290 -0.41 -17.31 6.81
C GLU A 290 0.33 -16.45 7.84
N ASN A 291 1.42 -16.96 8.42
CA ASN A 291 2.24 -16.30 9.43
C ASN A 291 3.64 -15.90 8.93
N VAL A 292 3.87 -15.93 7.62
CA VAL A 292 5.12 -15.56 6.98
C VAL A 292 4.90 -14.30 6.16
N ILE A 293 5.52 -13.20 6.56
CA ILE A 293 5.42 -11.92 5.86
C ILE A 293 6.18 -11.99 4.53
N ASN A 294 5.59 -11.42 3.48
CA ASN A 294 6.28 -11.23 2.22
C ASN A 294 7.07 -9.91 2.23
N TYR A 295 8.39 -9.98 2.07
CA TYR A 295 9.26 -8.79 2.09
C TYR A 295 9.70 -8.33 0.70
N ASP A 296 9.16 -8.91 -0.39
CA ASP A 296 9.49 -8.51 -1.76
C ASP A 296 9.14 -7.04 -2.05
N TYR A 297 8.23 -6.46 -1.28
CA TYR A 297 7.74 -5.09 -1.40
C TYR A 297 8.08 -4.21 -0.18
N LEU A 298 9.10 -4.58 0.62
CA LEU A 298 9.64 -3.72 1.67
C LEU A 298 10.92 -3.05 1.18
N CYS A 299 10.88 -1.73 0.99
CA CYS A 299 11.99 -0.91 0.53
C CYS A 299 12.61 -1.43 -0.78
N CYS A 300 11.77 -1.78 -1.75
CA CYS A 300 12.20 -2.26 -3.06
C CYS A 300 12.41 -1.10 -4.05
N THR A 301 13.06 -1.41 -5.17
CA THR A 301 13.30 -0.43 -6.25
C THR A 301 12.08 -0.27 -7.17
N ASP A 302 12.08 0.80 -7.97
CA ASP A 302 11.13 0.97 -9.08
C ASP A 302 11.16 -0.24 -10.03
N ALA A 303 12.36 -0.77 -10.31
CA ALA A 303 12.51 -1.93 -11.18
C ALA A 303 11.86 -3.19 -10.59
N GLU A 304 11.92 -3.38 -9.28
CA GLU A 304 11.30 -4.52 -8.59
C GLU A 304 9.78 -4.39 -8.50
N ILE A 305 9.25 -3.22 -8.13
CA ILE A 305 7.80 -3.04 -8.02
C ILE A 305 7.12 -2.99 -9.40
N SER A 306 7.82 -2.51 -10.43
CA SER A 306 7.26 -2.41 -11.80
C SER A 306 7.06 -3.76 -12.51
N VAL A 307 7.42 -4.86 -11.86
CA VAL A 307 7.17 -6.22 -12.38
C VAL A 307 5.67 -6.49 -12.46
N ASP A 308 4.89 -5.98 -11.50
CA ASP A 308 3.45 -6.18 -11.37
C ASP A 308 2.65 -4.90 -11.09
N HIS A 309 3.30 -3.82 -10.64
CA HIS A 309 2.69 -2.51 -10.41
C HIS A 309 2.97 -1.51 -11.53
N VAL A 310 1.96 -0.69 -11.83
CA VAL A 310 2.06 0.44 -12.77
C VAL A 310 1.60 1.70 -12.05
N GLN A 311 2.53 2.64 -11.83
CA GLN A 311 2.22 3.95 -11.26
C GLN A 311 1.39 4.80 -12.22
N ASN A 312 0.48 5.61 -11.67
CA ASN A 312 -0.16 6.67 -12.45
C ASN A 312 0.89 7.72 -12.87
N GLY A 313 0.84 8.14 -14.14
CA GLY A 313 1.75 9.14 -14.72
C GLY A 313 1.29 10.60 -14.59
N GLU A 314 0.22 10.88 -13.84
CA GLU A 314 -0.26 12.25 -13.61
C GLU A 314 0.68 13.12 -12.78
N VAL A 315 1.47 12.51 -11.87
CA VAL A 315 2.47 13.18 -11.06
C VAL A 315 3.84 12.56 -11.23
N MET A 316 4.89 13.34 -10.96
CA MET A 316 6.27 12.87 -11.01
C MET A 316 6.70 12.39 -9.62
N TYR A 317 6.62 11.07 -9.40
CA TYR A 317 7.13 10.46 -8.16
C TYR A 317 8.66 10.51 -8.09
N PRO A 318 9.25 10.56 -6.88
CA PRO A 318 10.70 10.44 -6.72
C PRO A 318 11.17 9.05 -7.16
N ALA A 319 12.36 8.99 -7.78
CA ALA A 319 12.94 7.74 -8.26
C ALA A 319 13.41 6.86 -7.09
N CYS A 320 13.04 5.58 -7.12
CA CYS A 320 13.46 4.57 -6.14
C CYS A 320 14.49 3.63 -6.79
N SER A 321 15.74 4.09 -6.87
CA SER A 321 16.80 3.40 -7.65
C SER A 321 17.79 2.59 -6.81
N GLN A 322 17.83 2.81 -5.50
CA GLN A 322 18.77 2.14 -4.60
C GLN A 322 18.17 0.85 -4.06
N ASP A 323 18.97 -0.22 -4.04
CA ASP A 323 18.59 -1.52 -3.49
C ASP A 323 19.31 -1.86 -2.17
N ASP A 324 20.02 -0.90 -1.58
CA ASP A 324 20.80 -1.07 -0.35
C ASP A 324 19.94 -1.39 0.88
N LEU A 325 18.67 -0.98 0.87
CA LEU A 325 17.67 -1.32 1.90
C LEU A 325 16.78 -2.52 1.54
N ASN A 326 17.07 -3.22 0.44
CA ASN A 326 16.36 -4.45 0.11
C ASN A 326 16.47 -5.44 1.27
N TYR A 327 15.32 -5.91 1.77
CA TYR A 327 15.25 -6.76 2.95
C TYR A 327 16.20 -7.96 2.86
N TYR A 328 16.23 -8.66 1.73
CA TYR A 328 17.03 -9.88 1.59
C TYR A 328 18.54 -9.58 1.52
N ARG A 329 18.95 -8.38 1.10
CA ARG A 329 20.36 -7.97 1.17
C ARG A 329 20.78 -7.73 2.62
N LEU A 330 19.94 -7.03 3.39
CA LEU A 330 20.19 -6.75 4.80
C LEU A 330 20.22 -8.03 5.64
N GLU A 331 19.35 -9.00 5.34
CA GLU A 331 19.31 -10.31 6.01
C GLU A 331 20.36 -11.32 5.48
N GLY A 332 21.17 -10.94 4.48
CA GLY A 332 22.22 -11.81 3.92
C GLY A 332 21.69 -13.01 3.11
N THR A 333 20.44 -12.94 2.65
CA THR A 333 19.76 -13.98 1.85
C THR A 333 19.61 -13.60 0.37
N TYR A 334 20.33 -12.57 -0.08
CA TYR A 334 20.38 -12.12 -1.47
C TYR A 334 21.65 -12.64 -2.17
N TYR A 335 21.51 -13.20 -3.36
CA TYR A 335 22.58 -13.88 -4.08
C TYR A 335 22.78 -13.29 -5.49
N ASP A 336 23.96 -12.71 -5.73
CA ASP A 336 24.37 -12.17 -7.04
C ASP A 336 24.79 -13.26 -8.04
N ALA A 337 25.03 -14.49 -7.57
CA ALA A 337 25.38 -15.64 -8.38
C ALA A 337 24.94 -16.94 -7.68
N TYR A 338 24.77 -18.01 -8.47
CA TYR A 338 24.51 -19.34 -7.92
C TYR A 338 25.81 -20.00 -7.43
N ASP A 339 25.97 -20.10 -6.11
CA ASP A 339 27.02 -20.91 -5.47
C ASP A 339 26.38 -22.00 -4.61
N PRO A 340 26.40 -23.28 -5.05
CA PRO A 340 25.75 -24.37 -4.34
C PRO A 340 26.31 -24.61 -2.93
N GLN A 341 27.60 -24.35 -2.73
CA GLN A 341 28.26 -24.60 -1.44
C GLN A 341 27.91 -23.49 -0.45
N LEU A 342 27.89 -22.24 -0.90
CA LEU A 342 27.47 -21.10 -0.09
C LEU A 342 26.01 -21.25 0.34
N LEU A 343 25.11 -21.54 -0.60
CA LEU A 343 23.68 -21.72 -0.33
C LEU A 343 23.40 -22.88 0.62
N LEU A 344 24.08 -24.02 0.45
CA LEU A 344 23.93 -25.14 1.37
C LEU A 344 24.43 -24.81 2.78
N ASN A 345 25.53 -24.06 2.90
CA ASN A 345 26.04 -23.63 4.20
C ASN A 345 25.05 -22.68 4.88
N ALA A 346 24.55 -21.67 4.17
CA ALA A 346 23.55 -20.73 4.69
C ALA A 346 22.25 -21.44 5.12
N MET A 347 21.75 -22.40 4.32
CA MET A 347 20.61 -23.23 4.71
C MET A 347 20.89 -24.02 6.00
N ASN A 348 22.07 -24.63 6.12
CA ASN A 348 22.42 -25.38 7.33
C ASN A 348 22.53 -24.47 8.55
N GLU A 349 23.10 -23.27 8.41
CA GLU A 349 23.18 -22.27 9.48
C GLU A 349 21.79 -21.86 9.96
N SER A 350 20.86 -21.59 9.04
CA SER A 350 19.44 -21.34 9.33
C SER A 350 18.79 -22.52 10.08
N ILE A 351 19.03 -23.75 9.65
CA ILE A 351 18.54 -24.96 10.33
C ILE A 351 19.10 -25.06 11.76
N TYR A 352 20.39 -24.79 11.97
CA TYR A 352 21.02 -24.82 13.29
C TYR A 352 20.52 -23.71 14.22
N ALA A 353 20.15 -22.55 13.67
CA ALA A 353 19.49 -21.47 14.40
C ALA A 353 18.06 -21.83 14.81
N GLY A 354 17.49 -22.90 14.27
CA GLY A 354 16.13 -23.35 14.56
C GLY A 354 15.07 -22.69 13.70
N GLU A 355 15.47 -22.05 12.60
CA GLU A 355 14.54 -21.38 11.70
C GLU A 355 13.66 -22.40 10.95
N PRO A 356 12.34 -22.16 10.87
CA PRO A 356 11.41 -23.09 10.25
C PRO A 356 11.48 -23.07 8.71
N MET A 357 12.12 -22.06 8.13
CA MET A 357 12.25 -21.87 6.70
C MET A 357 13.57 -21.21 6.34
N PHE A 358 13.94 -21.32 5.06
CA PHE A 358 15.03 -20.58 4.47
C PHE A 358 14.56 -19.92 3.17
N VAL A 359 14.91 -18.66 2.97
CA VAL A 359 14.57 -17.88 1.78
C VAL A 359 15.85 -17.49 1.06
N CYS A 360 15.84 -17.54 -0.27
CA CYS A 360 16.87 -16.96 -1.10
C CYS A 360 16.24 -16.09 -2.19
N LYS A 361 16.75 -14.86 -2.32
CA LYS A 361 16.46 -13.96 -3.46
C LYS A 361 17.68 -13.89 -4.35
N PHE A 362 17.47 -13.96 -5.66
CA PHE A 362 18.52 -13.90 -6.67
C PHE A 362 18.46 -12.57 -7.40
N ARG A 363 19.62 -12.11 -7.86
CA ARG A 363 19.75 -10.80 -8.51
C ARG A 363 18.85 -10.59 -9.72
N ASP A 364 18.69 -11.63 -10.52
CA ASP A 364 17.92 -11.57 -11.76
C ASP A 364 17.42 -12.95 -12.17
N HIS A 365 16.58 -12.98 -13.21
CA HIS A 365 16.01 -14.22 -13.74
C HIS A 365 17.05 -15.22 -14.24
N ALA A 366 18.23 -14.76 -14.70
CA ALA A 366 19.26 -15.66 -15.21
C ALA A 366 19.87 -16.45 -14.06
N VAL A 367 20.27 -15.76 -12.98
CA VAL A 367 20.79 -16.40 -11.76
C VAL A 367 19.72 -17.28 -11.11
N TYR A 368 18.47 -16.79 -11.02
CA TYR A 368 17.34 -17.57 -10.52
C TYR A 368 17.14 -18.89 -11.29
N SER A 369 17.13 -18.81 -12.62
CA SER A 369 16.90 -19.98 -13.48
C SER A 369 18.03 -20.99 -13.36
N GLU A 370 19.28 -20.55 -13.24
CA GLU A 370 20.43 -21.40 -12.98
C GLU A 370 20.33 -22.10 -11.62
N ALA A 371 19.98 -21.35 -10.57
CA ALA A 371 19.92 -21.86 -9.21
C ALA A 371 18.76 -22.84 -9.00
N LYS A 372 17.58 -22.55 -9.57
CA LYS A 372 16.33 -23.27 -9.32
C LYS A 372 16.48 -24.79 -9.42
N GLU A 373 17.04 -25.30 -10.51
CA GLU A 373 17.15 -26.75 -10.70
C GLU A 373 18.09 -27.39 -9.67
N GLY A 374 19.22 -26.75 -9.37
CA GLY A 374 20.19 -27.23 -8.38
C GLY A 374 19.66 -27.15 -6.94
N MET A 375 18.94 -26.08 -6.60
CA MET A 375 18.25 -25.92 -5.32
C MET A 375 17.28 -27.09 -5.08
N VAL A 376 16.37 -27.34 -6.03
CA VAL A 376 15.30 -28.34 -5.89
C VAL A 376 15.83 -29.77 -5.92
N ASN A 377 16.72 -30.08 -6.88
CA ASN A 377 17.14 -31.46 -7.12
C ASN A 377 18.34 -31.92 -6.28
N ASP A 378 19.11 -30.99 -5.71
CA ASP A 378 20.34 -31.33 -4.96
C ASP A 378 20.39 -30.70 -3.57
N LEU A 379 20.22 -29.37 -3.45
CA LEU A 379 20.49 -28.69 -2.19
C LEU A 379 19.39 -28.90 -1.14
N PHE A 380 18.10 -28.83 -1.50
CA PHE A 380 17.02 -29.11 -0.55
C PHE A 380 17.08 -30.54 0.01
N PRO A 381 17.29 -31.61 -0.80
CA PRO A 381 17.51 -32.94 -0.26
C PRO A 381 18.73 -33.04 0.68
N LYS A 382 19.82 -32.30 0.40
CA LYS A 382 20.99 -32.25 1.28
C LYS A 382 20.67 -31.57 2.60
N ALA A 383 20.03 -30.40 2.58
CA ALA A 383 19.64 -29.64 3.76
C ALA A 383 18.59 -30.41 4.60
N ALA A 384 17.63 -31.09 3.98
CA ALA A 384 16.66 -31.94 4.68
C ALA A 384 17.32 -33.07 5.48
N ARG A 385 18.46 -33.62 5.00
CA ARG A 385 19.26 -34.57 5.80
C ARG A 385 19.90 -33.90 7.02
N THR A 386 20.30 -32.64 6.91
CA THR A 386 20.77 -31.85 8.06
C THR A 386 19.65 -31.66 9.08
N VAL A 387 18.43 -31.28 8.64
CA VAL A 387 17.24 -31.19 9.52
C VAL A 387 17.02 -32.53 10.24
N ALA A 388 17.05 -33.65 9.52
CA ALA A 388 16.85 -34.97 10.09
C ALA A 388 17.88 -35.29 11.18
N ALA A 389 19.15 -34.94 10.94
CA ALA A 389 20.24 -35.15 11.88
C ALA A 389 20.12 -34.25 13.12
N VAL A 390 19.77 -32.96 12.95
CA VAL A 390 19.64 -31.98 14.03
C VAL A 390 18.48 -32.33 14.96
N TYR A 391 17.34 -32.72 14.40
CA TYR A 391 16.11 -33.00 15.16
C TYR A 391 15.91 -34.49 15.49
N GLY A 392 16.84 -35.37 15.09
CA GLY A 392 16.74 -36.82 15.33
C GLY A 392 15.55 -37.48 14.62
N LEU A 393 15.15 -36.96 13.46
CA LEU A 393 14.00 -37.43 12.69
C LEU A 393 14.41 -38.54 11.73
N GLN A 394 13.57 -39.57 11.58
CA GLN A 394 13.82 -40.63 10.58
C GLN A 394 13.51 -40.18 9.15
N ASN A 395 12.53 -39.28 9.00
CA ASN A 395 12.13 -38.69 7.73
C ASN A 395 11.84 -37.21 7.96
N VAL A 396 12.20 -36.37 7.00
CA VAL A 396 11.86 -34.94 6.98
C VAL A 396 11.05 -34.70 5.72
N ARG A 397 9.93 -33.99 5.88
CA ARG A 397 9.19 -33.43 4.75
C ARG A 397 9.54 -31.95 4.65
N TYR A 398 9.49 -31.46 3.43
CA TYR A 398 9.63 -30.03 3.17
C TYR A 398 8.76 -29.69 1.98
N THR A 399 8.31 -28.44 1.97
CA THR A 399 7.69 -27.81 0.81
C THR A 399 8.57 -26.65 0.38
N TYR A 400 8.40 -26.20 -0.86
CA TYR A 400 9.07 -25.01 -1.32
C TYR A 400 8.14 -24.19 -2.22
N ILE A 401 8.40 -22.90 -2.26
CA ILE A 401 7.62 -21.89 -2.96
C ILE A 401 8.58 -21.17 -3.89
N GLU A 402 8.20 -21.08 -5.15
CA GLU A 402 8.96 -20.42 -6.19
C GLU A 402 8.24 -19.14 -6.57
N SER A 403 8.97 -18.02 -6.53
CA SER A 403 8.53 -16.76 -7.10
C SER A 403 9.44 -16.42 -8.27
N GLY A 404 8.97 -16.75 -9.47
CA GLY A 404 9.72 -16.52 -10.70
C GLY A 404 9.91 -15.03 -10.96
N GLU A 405 8.83 -14.25 -10.79
CA GLU A 405 8.76 -12.80 -11.00
C GLU A 405 9.70 -12.04 -10.06
N HIS A 406 9.72 -12.39 -8.77
CA HIS A 406 10.61 -11.75 -7.80
C HIS A 406 11.96 -12.45 -7.62
N CYS A 407 12.27 -13.45 -8.45
CA CYS A 407 13.51 -14.22 -8.42
C CYS A 407 13.81 -14.82 -7.03
N ARG A 408 12.79 -15.36 -6.35
CA ARG A 408 12.89 -15.85 -4.97
C ARG A 408 12.52 -17.33 -4.87
N ILE A 409 13.21 -18.07 -4.02
CA ILE A 409 12.81 -19.43 -3.63
C ILE A 409 12.79 -19.53 -2.11
N THR A 410 11.70 -20.07 -1.56
CA THR A 410 11.55 -20.32 -0.13
C THR A 410 11.39 -21.82 0.10
N VAL A 411 12.14 -22.39 1.04
CA VAL A 411 11.94 -23.78 1.51
C VAL A 411 11.47 -23.78 2.96
N ILE A 412 10.47 -24.58 3.26
CA ILE A 412 9.83 -24.68 4.56
C ILE A 412 10.01 -26.11 5.06
N TRP A 413 10.59 -26.25 6.26
CA TRP A 413 10.88 -27.54 6.88
C TRP A 413 9.70 -28.01 7.74
N GLU A 414 9.12 -29.16 7.42
CA GLU A 414 8.07 -29.78 8.25
C GLU A 414 8.75 -30.63 9.33
N THR A 415 8.91 -30.06 10.52
CA THR A 415 9.59 -30.71 11.66
C THR A 415 8.61 -31.27 12.71
N GLU A 416 7.30 -31.07 12.55
CA GLU A 416 6.27 -31.68 13.39
C GLU A 416 5.97 -33.14 12.95
N GLN A 417 5.72 -34.03 13.92
CA GLN A 417 5.38 -35.44 13.70
C GLN A 417 3.90 -35.67 13.42
#